data_AF-A0A7D9KZQ3-F1
#
_entry.id   AF-A0A7D9KZQ3-F1
#
_cell.length_a   1.000
_cell.length_b   1.000
_cell.length_c   1.000
_cell.angle_alpha   90.00
_cell.angle_beta   90.00
_cell.angle_gamma   90.00
#
_symmetry.space_group_name_H-M   'P 1'
#
loop_
_entity.id
_entity.type
_entity.pdbx_description
1 polymer ?
#
loop_
_entity_poly.entity_id
_entity_poly.type
_entity_poly.pdbx_seq_one_letter_code
_entity_poly.pdbx_strand_id
1 'polypeptide(L)'
;KVVDVSVRFTSIEWNDKLSDKKSEEFATTSKKIRKAVESVYSESESFRNVEVLKLTKGSVVAKIKLVFNPKFTDANETTLETAVKTGKVGQLEVDKDSFKVVVEGNNAQASKGDSGGLSGGAVAGVVITVLILVAVAVAVAFLVYRRKKGNSMFAPKHFDNPISYSSKAYDMDD
;
A
#
# COMPACT_ATOMS: atom_id res chain seq x y z
N LYS A 1 13.29 10.65 -28.81
CA LYS A 1 13.16 10.41 -27.37
C LYS A 1 11.81 9.74 -27.11
N VAL A 2 11.71 8.81 -26.16
CA VAL A 2 10.43 8.18 -25.78
C VAL A 2 10.21 8.44 -24.31
N VAL A 3 8.98 8.76 -23.93
CA VAL A 3 8.58 9.08 -22.55
C VAL A 3 7.28 8.35 -22.25
N ASP A 4 7.28 7.55 -21.19
CA ASP A 4 6.06 6.92 -20.71
C ASP A 4 5.47 7.77 -19.58
N VAL A 5 4.16 8.01 -19.64
CA VAL A 5 3.42 8.83 -18.67
C VAL A 5 2.14 8.12 -18.27
N SER A 6 1.62 8.46 -17.10
CA SER A 6 0.36 7.98 -16.57
C SER A 6 -0.50 9.17 -16.20
N VAL A 7 -1.75 9.18 -16.67
CA VAL A 7 -2.73 10.24 -16.41
C VAL A 7 -4.08 9.60 -16.13
N ARG A 8 -4.84 10.17 -15.19
CA ARG A 8 -6.19 9.73 -14.85
C ARG A 8 -7.22 10.63 -15.51
N PHE A 9 -8.15 10.03 -16.26
CA PHE A 9 -9.22 10.74 -16.96
C PHE A 9 -10.53 10.62 -16.19
N THR A 10 -10.97 11.72 -15.57
CA THR A 10 -12.19 11.75 -14.76
C THR A 10 -13.45 11.82 -15.62
N SER A 11 -13.36 12.34 -16.84
CA SER A 11 -14.50 12.41 -17.77
C SER A 11 -14.85 11.08 -18.45
N ILE A 12 -14.15 9.99 -18.14
CA ILE A 12 -14.37 8.68 -18.75
C ILE A 12 -14.74 7.67 -17.66
N GLU A 13 -15.91 7.06 -17.81
CA GLU A 13 -16.33 5.98 -16.93
C GLU A 13 -15.56 4.69 -17.21
N TRP A 14 -15.15 4.00 -16.14
CA TRP A 14 -14.46 2.73 -16.27
C TRP A 14 -15.43 1.61 -16.68
N ASN A 15 -15.03 0.83 -17.68
CA ASN A 15 -15.64 -0.45 -18.03
C ASN A 15 -14.52 -1.51 -18.05
N ASP A 16 -14.80 -2.72 -17.58
CA ASP A 16 -13.82 -3.81 -17.53
C ASP A 16 -13.27 -4.19 -18.91
N LYS A 17 -14.05 -3.96 -19.97
CA LYS A 17 -13.58 -4.12 -21.36
C LYS A 17 -12.45 -3.16 -21.74
N LEU A 18 -12.30 -2.02 -21.05
CA LEU A 18 -11.17 -1.11 -21.24
C LEU A 18 -9.84 -1.71 -20.78
N SER A 19 -9.85 -2.80 -20.01
CA SER A 19 -8.60 -3.51 -19.70
C SER A 19 -8.11 -4.37 -20.87
N ASP A 20 -8.99 -4.70 -21.81
CA ASP A 20 -8.68 -5.54 -22.98
C ASP A 20 -8.34 -4.68 -24.19
N LYS A 21 -7.10 -4.79 -24.67
CA LYS A 21 -6.61 -4.06 -25.86
C LYS A 21 -7.35 -4.44 -27.15
N LYS A 22 -7.99 -5.60 -27.19
CA LYS A 22 -8.71 -6.09 -28.36
C LYS A 22 -10.18 -5.66 -28.37
N SER A 23 -10.66 -5.05 -27.29
CA SER A 23 -12.04 -4.57 -27.20
C SER A 23 -12.24 -3.31 -28.03
N GLU A 24 -13.47 -3.14 -28.53
CA GLU A 24 -13.86 -1.92 -29.23
C GLU A 24 -13.88 -0.71 -28.29
N GLU A 25 -14.22 -0.94 -27.02
CA GLU A 25 -14.24 0.09 -25.98
C GLU A 25 -12.83 0.63 -25.70
N PHE A 26 -11.81 -0.24 -25.62
CA PHE A 26 -10.42 0.19 -25.51
C PHE A 26 -9.98 0.95 -26.76
N ALA A 27 -10.29 0.45 -27.95
CA ALA A 27 -9.90 1.09 -29.20
C ALA A 27 -10.52 2.49 -29.34
N THR A 28 -11.80 2.63 -29.01
CA THR A 28 -12.54 3.89 -29.07
C THR A 28 -12.02 4.89 -28.04
N THR A 29 -11.81 4.43 -26.81
CA THR A 29 -11.28 5.27 -25.72
C THR A 29 -9.85 5.70 -25.99
N SER A 30 -9.01 4.79 -26.48
CA SER A 30 -7.64 5.09 -26.88
C SER A 30 -7.58 6.11 -28.01
N LYS A 31 -8.48 6.03 -29.00
CA LYS A 31 -8.60 7.05 -30.06
C LYS A 31 -8.98 8.42 -29.50
N LYS A 32 -9.91 8.49 -28.53
CA LYS A 32 -10.29 9.75 -27.88
C LYS A 32 -9.12 10.36 -27.10
N ILE A 33 -8.44 9.55 -26.29
CA ILE A 33 -7.26 9.98 -25.51
C ILE A 33 -6.13 10.43 -26.45
N ARG A 34 -5.87 9.66 -27.51
CA ARG A 34 -4.88 10.00 -28.53
C ARG A 34 -5.15 11.36 -29.15
N LYS A 35 -6.36 11.60 -29.66
CA LYS A 35 -6.74 12.89 -30.24
C LYS A 35 -6.60 14.04 -29.24
N ALA A 36 -6.98 13.80 -27.99
CA ALA A 36 -6.87 14.79 -26.93
C ALA A 36 -5.42 15.17 -26.64
N VAL A 37 -4.51 14.19 -26.56
CA VAL A 37 -3.08 14.41 -26.36
C VAL A 37 -2.43 15.03 -27.59
N GLU A 38 -2.78 14.58 -28.79
CA GLU A 38 -2.32 15.17 -30.06
C GLU A 38 -2.70 16.66 -30.16
N SER A 39 -3.88 17.04 -29.68
CA SER A 39 -4.31 18.44 -29.62
C SER A 39 -3.49 19.29 -28.64
N VAL A 40 -2.92 18.70 -27.59
CA VAL A 40 -2.01 19.42 -26.68
C VAL A 40 -0.64 19.62 -27.33
N TYR A 41 -0.24 18.68 -28.18
CA TYR A 41 1.06 18.69 -28.86
C TYR A 41 1.01 19.22 -30.30
N SER A 42 -0.12 19.80 -30.74
CA SER A 42 -0.29 20.30 -32.11
C SER A 42 0.69 21.42 -32.47
N GLU A 43 1.14 22.18 -31.47
CA GLU A 43 2.13 23.26 -31.63
C GLU A 43 3.58 22.77 -31.51
N SER A 44 3.80 21.48 -31.19
CA SER A 44 5.12 20.93 -30.91
C SER A 44 5.68 20.17 -32.11
N GLU A 45 6.64 20.76 -32.82
CA GLU A 45 7.33 20.10 -33.95
C GLU A 45 8.15 18.85 -33.53
N SER A 46 8.44 18.73 -32.24
CA SER A 46 9.13 17.58 -31.66
C SER A 46 8.23 16.36 -31.44
N PHE A 47 6.89 16.52 -31.41
CA PHE A 47 5.97 15.42 -31.17
C PHE A 47 5.78 14.56 -32.42
N ARG A 48 5.91 13.23 -32.28
CA ARG A 48 5.75 12.30 -33.41
C ARG A 48 4.50 11.45 -33.28
N ASN A 49 4.29 10.86 -32.11
CA ASN A 49 3.21 9.91 -31.91
C ASN A 49 2.88 9.74 -30.43
N VAL A 50 1.65 9.29 -30.18
CA VAL A 50 1.17 8.88 -28.87
C VAL A 50 0.54 7.49 -28.97
N GLU A 51 0.92 6.62 -28.04
CA GLU A 51 0.40 5.26 -27.96
C GLU A 51 -0.19 4.99 -26.57
N VAL A 52 -1.42 4.51 -26.51
CA VAL A 52 -2.06 4.13 -25.25
C VAL A 52 -1.66 2.68 -24.94
N LEU A 53 -0.81 2.50 -23.93
CA LEU A 53 -0.28 1.20 -23.55
C LEU A 53 -1.28 0.39 -22.73
N LYS A 54 -1.99 1.02 -21.80
CA LYS A 54 -2.92 0.34 -20.88
C LYS A 54 -3.92 1.31 -20.28
N LEU A 55 -5.14 0.86 -20.06
CA LEU A 55 -6.13 1.56 -19.24
C LEU A 55 -6.40 0.72 -17.98
N THR A 56 -6.48 1.37 -16.82
CA THR A 56 -6.76 0.69 -15.55
C THR A 56 -7.89 1.36 -14.76
N LYS A 57 -8.54 0.56 -13.91
CA LYS A 57 -9.65 0.97 -13.04
C LYS A 57 -9.24 2.10 -12.09
N GLY A 58 -10.20 2.99 -11.81
CA GLY A 58 -10.01 4.18 -10.97
C GLY A 58 -10.17 5.48 -11.77
N SER A 59 -11.33 5.66 -12.43
CA SER A 59 -11.57 6.75 -13.41
C SER A 59 -10.52 6.75 -14.52
N VAL A 60 -10.54 5.67 -15.32
CA VAL A 60 -9.68 5.38 -16.48
C VAL A 60 -8.28 6.00 -16.37
N VAL A 61 -7.40 5.29 -15.67
CA VAL A 61 -5.97 5.66 -15.62
C VAL A 61 -5.29 5.12 -16.86
N ALA A 62 -4.85 6.01 -17.74
CA ALA A 62 -4.18 5.66 -18.98
C ALA A 62 -2.66 5.74 -18.82
N LYS A 63 -1.98 4.63 -19.11
CA LYS A 63 -0.55 4.60 -19.37
C LYS A 63 -0.32 4.87 -20.84
N ILE A 64 0.41 5.93 -21.13
CA ILE A 64 0.59 6.49 -22.46
C ILE A 64 2.09 6.57 -22.75
N LYS A 65 2.48 6.16 -23.94
CA LYS A 65 3.83 6.31 -24.48
C LYS A 65 3.85 7.45 -25.47
N LEU A 66 4.65 8.46 -25.18
CA LEU A 66 4.88 9.61 -26.03
C LEU A 66 6.19 9.39 -26.78
N VAL A 67 6.14 9.52 -28.11
CA VAL A 67 7.30 9.39 -28.98
C VAL A 67 7.61 10.76 -29.56
N PHE A 68 8.81 11.25 -29.28
CA PHE A 68 9.32 12.52 -29.75
C PHE A 68 10.48 12.31 -30.74
N ASN A 69 10.61 13.23 -31.70
CA ASN A 69 11.69 13.26 -32.66
C ASN A 69 13.01 13.62 -31.96
N PRO A 70 14.05 12.76 -32.01
CA PRO A 70 15.32 13.01 -31.31
C PRO A 70 16.11 14.20 -31.87
N LYS A 71 15.72 14.75 -33.03
CA LYS A 71 16.33 15.97 -33.58
C LYS A 71 16.07 17.22 -32.73
N PHE A 72 15.03 17.19 -31.90
CA PHE A 72 14.68 18.29 -31.00
C PHE A 72 15.12 17.91 -29.58
N THR A 73 16.02 18.71 -29.01
CA THR A 73 16.55 18.54 -27.65
C THR A 73 15.52 18.89 -26.58
N ASP A 74 14.58 19.77 -26.91
CA ASP A 74 13.49 20.19 -26.04
C ASP A 74 12.31 19.22 -26.21
N ALA A 75 12.44 18.05 -25.58
CA ALA A 75 11.27 17.22 -25.36
C ALA A 75 10.36 17.96 -24.36
N ASN A 76 9.28 18.53 -24.89
CA ASN A 76 8.22 19.24 -24.20
C ASN A 76 7.41 18.31 -23.26
N GLU A 77 8.08 17.63 -22.34
CA GLU A 77 7.46 16.84 -21.27
C GLU A 77 6.58 17.74 -20.37
N THR A 78 6.97 19.00 -20.21
CA THR A 78 6.26 20.01 -19.43
C THR A 78 4.93 20.45 -20.05
N THR A 79 4.74 20.34 -21.37
CA THR A 79 3.50 20.77 -22.04
C THR A 79 2.32 19.91 -21.61
N LEU A 80 2.50 18.58 -21.54
CA LEU A 80 1.43 17.70 -21.09
C LEU A 80 1.19 17.81 -19.59
N GLU A 81 2.24 17.96 -18.78
CA GLU A 81 2.11 18.22 -17.35
C GLU A 81 1.30 19.51 -17.08
N THR A 82 1.60 20.58 -17.82
CA THR A 82 0.89 21.85 -17.72
C THR A 82 -0.57 21.69 -18.13
N ALA A 83 -0.85 20.98 -19.22
CA ALA A 83 -2.22 20.66 -19.64
C ALA A 83 -2.96 19.86 -18.54
N VAL A 84 -2.33 18.84 -17.94
CA VAL A 84 -2.97 18.10 -16.83
C VAL A 84 -3.26 19.00 -15.63
N LYS A 85 -2.36 19.91 -15.27
CA LYS A 85 -2.56 20.88 -14.20
C LYS A 85 -3.73 21.83 -14.45
N THR A 86 -4.06 22.13 -15.72
CA THR A 86 -5.28 22.87 -16.06
C THR A 86 -6.57 22.09 -15.77
N GLY A 87 -6.47 20.77 -15.59
CA GLY A 87 -7.58 19.85 -15.39
C GLY A 87 -8.22 19.37 -16.70
N LYS A 88 -7.65 19.75 -17.86
CA LYS A 88 -8.13 19.36 -19.18
C LYS A 88 -6.98 18.97 -20.10
N VAL A 89 -7.11 17.83 -20.75
CA VAL A 89 -6.23 17.42 -21.87
C VAL A 89 -7.10 17.38 -23.10
N GLY A 90 -6.94 18.38 -23.97
CA GLY A 90 -7.86 18.62 -25.08
C GLY A 90 -9.31 18.81 -24.58
N GLN A 91 -10.20 17.91 -24.99
CA GLN A 91 -11.62 17.91 -24.59
C GLN A 91 -11.92 17.00 -23.38
N LEU A 92 -10.93 16.27 -22.86
CA LEU A 92 -11.12 15.32 -21.76
C LEU A 92 -10.74 15.96 -20.43
N GLU A 93 -11.53 15.69 -19.39
CA GLU A 93 -11.23 16.13 -18.05
C GLU A 93 -10.29 15.13 -17.37
N VAL A 94 -9.27 15.67 -16.72
CA VAL A 94 -8.23 14.89 -16.06
C VAL A 94 -8.07 15.33 -14.62
N ASP A 95 -7.64 14.39 -13.80
CA ASP A 95 -7.28 14.66 -12.42
C ASP A 95 -5.92 15.37 -12.38
N LYS A 96 -5.91 16.60 -11.85
CA LYS A 96 -4.76 17.53 -11.88
C LYS A 96 -3.52 16.96 -11.20
N ASP A 97 -3.72 16.12 -10.19
CA ASP A 97 -2.66 15.53 -9.37
C ASP A 97 -2.26 14.12 -9.82
N SER A 98 -2.84 13.64 -10.93
CA SER A 98 -2.64 12.27 -11.41
C SER A 98 -1.50 12.09 -12.40
N PHE A 99 -0.89 13.17 -12.88
CA PHE A 99 0.20 13.11 -13.84
C PHE A 99 1.44 12.48 -13.22
N LYS A 100 1.93 11.38 -13.81
CA LYS A 100 3.15 10.70 -13.37
C LYS A 100 3.99 10.31 -14.58
N VAL A 101 5.25 10.73 -14.61
CA VAL A 101 6.22 10.22 -15.58
C VAL A 101 6.65 8.82 -15.12
N VAL A 102 6.45 7.83 -15.99
CA VAL A 102 6.88 6.45 -15.78
C VAL A 102 8.30 6.34 -16.32
N VAL A 103 9.29 6.52 -15.46
CA VAL A 103 10.68 6.25 -15.81
C VAL A 103 10.88 4.74 -15.76
N GLU A 104 11.16 4.10 -16.90
CA GLU A 104 11.57 2.69 -16.93
C GLU A 104 12.96 2.52 -16.31
N GLY A 105 12.98 2.47 -14.98
CA GLY A 105 14.07 1.98 -14.17
C GLY A 105 13.45 1.23 -13.00
N ASN A 106 14.04 0.09 -12.62
CA ASN A 106 13.64 -0.65 -11.43
C ASN A 106 13.72 0.25 -10.18
N ASN A 107 12.64 0.96 -9.90
CA ASN A 107 12.27 1.49 -8.61
C ASN A 107 10.79 1.85 -8.67
N ALA A 108 9.98 1.03 -8.00
CA ALA A 108 8.63 1.38 -7.63
C ALA A 108 8.69 2.53 -6.62
N GLN A 109 8.99 3.74 -7.10
CA GLN A 109 8.83 4.96 -6.33
C GLN A 109 7.55 5.63 -6.81
N ALA A 110 6.46 5.25 -6.16
CA ALA A 110 5.22 5.98 -6.20
C ALA A 110 5.50 7.44 -5.87
N SER A 111 5.39 8.31 -6.87
CA SER A 111 5.27 9.75 -6.67
C SER A 111 4.09 9.99 -5.73
N LYS A 112 4.47 10.34 -4.50
CA LYS A 112 3.64 10.72 -3.36
C LYS A 112 3.16 12.13 -3.64
N GLY A 113 1.92 12.24 -4.14
CA GLY A 113 1.17 13.49 -4.08
C GLY A 113 0.71 13.68 -2.64
N ASP A 114 1.11 14.79 -2.04
CA ASP A 114 0.78 15.18 -0.68
C ASP A 114 -0.74 15.29 -0.47
N SER A 115 -1.29 14.39 0.33
CA SER A 115 -2.50 14.63 1.12
C SER A 115 -2.47 13.73 2.36
N GLY A 116 -1.85 14.23 3.44
CA GLY A 116 -2.21 14.05 4.86
C GLY A 116 -2.53 12.68 5.46
N GLY A 117 -2.39 11.56 4.76
CA GLY A 117 -2.64 10.21 5.26
C GLY A 117 -1.37 9.38 5.26
N LEU A 118 -1.06 8.74 6.39
CA LEU A 118 0.05 7.79 6.49
C LEU A 118 -0.12 6.71 5.41
N SER A 119 0.95 6.44 4.66
CA SER A 119 0.97 5.43 3.59
C SER A 119 0.34 4.12 4.06
N GLY A 120 -0.49 3.48 3.24
CA GLY A 120 -1.08 2.18 3.57
C GLY A 120 -0.04 1.12 3.97
N GLY A 121 1.19 1.22 3.45
CA GLY A 121 2.32 0.39 3.89
C GLY A 121 2.81 0.71 5.31
N ALA A 122 2.80 1.98 5.70
CA ALA A 122 3.13 2.41 7.07
C ALA A 122 2.03 1.98 8.07
N VAL A 123 0.76 2.09 7.67
CA VAL A 123 -0.38 1.62 8.49
C VAL A 123 -0.31 0.10 8.68
N ALA A 124 -0.05 -0.66 7.62
CA ALA A 124 0.11 -2.12 7.71
C ALA A 124 1.30 -2.52 8.62
N GLY A 125 2.43 -1.81 8.51
CA GLY A 125 3.60 -2.05 9.37
C GLY A 125 3.29 -1.83 10.86
N VAL A 126 2.63 -0.72 11.22
CA VAL A 126 2.28 -0.42 12.62
C VAL A 126 1.36 -1.50 13.20
N VAL A 127 0.32 -1.91 12.47
CA VAL A 127 -0.63 -2.93 12.96
C VAL A 127 0.08 -4.26 13.24
N ILE A 128 0.97 -4.71 12.34
CA ILE A 128 1.72 -5.96 12.52
C ILE A 128 2.63 -5.89 13.75
N THR A 129 3.34 -4.78 13.94
CA THR A 129 4.22 -4.61 15.12
C THR A 129 3.45 -4.64 16.44
N VAL A 130 2.27 -3.98 16.50
CA VAL A 130 1.43 -3.97 17.71
C VAL A 130 0.88 -5.37 18.02
N LEU A 131 0.42 -6.10 17.00
CA LEU A 131 -0.09 -7.45 17.20
C LEU A 131 0.97 -8.41 17.75
N ILE A 132 2.22 -8.31 17.27
CA ILE A 132 3.33 -9.12 17.77
C ILE A 132 3.64 -8.76 19.23
N LEU A 133 3.70 -7.47 19.57
CA LEU A 133 3.94 -7.04 20.96
C LEU A 133 2.85 -7.52 21.92
N VAL A 134 1.58 -7.43 21.51
CA VAL A 134 0.45 -7.95 22.30
C VAL A 134 0.55 -9.46 22.47
N ALA A 135 0.85 -10.21 21.40
CA ALA A 135 1.02 -11.66 21.48
C ALA A 135 2.17 -12.06 22.42
N VAL A 136 3.30 -11.35 22.39
CA VAL A 136 4.44 -11.58 23.30
C VAL A 136 4.04 -11.26 24.74
N ALA A 137 3.36 -10.15 25.00
CA ALA A 137 2.88 -9.79 26.34
C ALA A 137 1.93 -10.86 26.90
N VAL A 138 0.98 -11.34 26.09
CA VAL A 138 0.06 -12.42 26.46
C VAL A 138 0.81 -13.72 26.72
N ALA A 139 1.78 -14.09 25.88
CA ALA A 139 2.59 -15.29 26.07
C ALA A 139 3.40 -15.21 27.37
N VAL A 140 4.03 -14.08 27.67
CA VAL A 140 4.76 -13.85 28.92
C VAL A 140 3.81 -13.93 30.12
N ALA A 141 2.65 -13.28 30.06
CA ALA A 141 1.65 -13.34 31.12
C ALA A 141 1.15 -14.78 31.34
N PHE A 142 0.90 -15.54 30.27
CA PHE A 142 0.49 -16.94 30.34
C PHE A 142 1.59 -17.82 30.96
N LEU A 143 2.85 -17.63 30.59
CA LEU A 143 3.98 -18.37 31.17
C LEU A 143 4.15 -18.06 32.67
N VAL A 144 4.00 -16.80 33.08
CA VAL A 144 4.05 -16.40 34.49
C VAL A 144 2.86 -16.99 35.25
N TYR A 145 1.64 -16.95 34.70
CA TYR A 145 0.47 -17.56 35.30
C TYR A 145 0.65 -19.07 35.48
N ARG A 146 1.19 -19.75 34.47
CA ARG A 146 1.47 -21.19 34.51
C ARG A 146 2.53 -21.54 35.56
N ARG A 147 3.55 -20.70 35.72
CA ARG A 147 4.56 -20.86 36.78
C ARG A 147 3.97 -20.62 38.18
N LYS A 148 3.14 -19.59 38.35
CA LYS A 148 2.55 -19.25 39.65
C LYS A 148 1.54 -20.28 40.15
N LYS A 149 0.79 -20.91 39.24
CA LYS A 149 -0.15 -22.01 39.58
C LYS A 149 0.56 -23.30 40.06
N GLY A 150 1.88 -23.41 39.88
CA GLY A 150 2.68 -24.56 40.35
C GLY A 150 3.22 -24.45 41.79
N ASN A 151 3.11 -23.31 42.48
CA ASN A 151 3.86 -23.07 43.72
C ASN A 151 3.04 -23.04 45.03
N SER A 152 1.78 -23.50 45.06
CA SER A 152 1.03 -23.63 46.32
C SER A 152 1.19 -24.99 47.04
N MET A 153 2.09 -25.87 46.60
CA MET A 153 2.32 -27.17 47.24
C MET A 153 3.28 -27.14 48.45
N PHE A 154 3.93 -26.01 48.72
CA PHE A 154 4.91 -25.87 49.81
C PHE A 154 4.52 -24.82 50.86
N ALA A 155 3.22 -24.71 51.17
CA ALA A 155 2.87 -24.17 52.48
C ALA A 155 3.38 -25.17 53.53
N PRO A 156 4.22 -24.79 54.52
CA PRO A 156 4.61 -25.70 55.58
C PRO A 156 3.33 -26.17 56.29
N LYS A 157 3.04 -27.47 56.21
CA LYS A 157 2.01 -28.07 57.04
C LYS A 157 2.49 -27.94 58.48
N HIS A 158 1.75 -27.20 59.31
CA HIS A 158 1.92 -27.26 60.75
C HIS A 158 1.63 -28.70 61.17
N PHE A 159 2.67 -29.43 61.59
CA PHE A 159 2.51 -30.75 62.16
C PHE A 159 2.05 -30.55 63.61
N ASP A 160 0.76 -30.68 63.85
CA ASP A 160 0.29 -31.00 65.19
C ASP A 160 0.77 -32.42 65.49
N ASN A 161 1.71 -32.55 66.42
CA ASN A 161 2.28 -33.84 66.83
C ASN A 161 1.62 -34.32 68.13
N PRO A 162 0.54 -35.11 68.09
CA PRO A 162 0.00 -35.75 69.29
C PRO A 162 0.70 -37.09 69.47
N ILE A 163 1.88 -37.09 70.10
CA ILE A 163 2.39 -38.32 70.72
C ILE A 163 2.76 -38.04 72.17
N SER A 164 1.86 -38.56 72.99
CA SER A 164 1.81 -38.65 74.44
C SER A 164 2.97 -39.44 75.04
N TYR A 165 3.60 -38.89 76.09
CA TYR A 165 4.19 -39.69 77.16
C TYR A 165 3.15 -39.86 78.26
N SER A 166 2.44 -41.00 78.22
CA SER A 166 1.69 -41.52 79.35
C SER A 166 2.70 -42.23 80.27
N SER A 167 3.15 -41.54 81.31
CA SER A 167 3.94 -42.14 82.38
C SER A 167 3.04 -43.03 83.23
N LYS A 168 2.87 -44.28 82.83
CA LYS A 168 2.55 -45.33 83.80
C LYS A 168 3.78 -45.52 84.67
N ALA A 169 3.71 -44.96 85.88
CA ALA A 169 4.55 -45.32 87.00
C ALA A 169 4.50 -46.83 87.19
N TYR A 170 5.62 -47.51 86.90
CA TYR A 170 5.98 -48.73 87.59
C TYR A 170 6.87 -48.29 88.74
N ASP A 171 6.25 -47.96 89.88
CA ASP A 171 6.92 -48.05 91.17
C ASP A 171 6.90 -49.54 91.52
N MET A 172 8.04 -50.19 91.26
CA MET A 172 8.42 -51.42 91.92
C MET A 172 9.34 -51.00 93.06
N ASP A 173 8.88 -51.14 94.30
CA ASP A 173 9.73 -51.14 95.48
C ASP A 173 9.40 -52.39 96.32
N ASP A 174 10.48 -53.11 96.67
CA ASP A 174 10.57 -54.25 97.60
C ASP A 174 10.33 -53.85 99.06
#